data_AF-A0A7H8KAT2-F1
#
_entry.id   AF-A0A7H8KAT2-F1
#
_cell.length_a   1.000
_cell.length_b   1.000
_cell.length_c   1.000
_cell.angle_alpha   90.00
_cell.angle_beta   90.00
_cell.angle_gamma   90.00
#
_symmetry.space_group_name_H-M   'P 1'
#
loop_
_entity.id
_entity.type
_entity.pdbx_description
1 polymer ?
#
loop_
_entity_poly.entity_id
_entity_poly.type
_entity_poly.pdbx_seq_one_letter_code
_entity_poly.pdbx_strand_id
1 'polypeptide(L)'
;MTELSPSAAPTDTERRLVTEVVEPLLGFTPDEMSQDLIALGADSMQLVHMLAQAEDLFDVELSAVELMDNVSVAGLAALIDRQRATGG
;
A
#
# COMPACT_ATOMS: atom_id res chain seq x y z
N MET A 1 2.33 21.14 -20.47
CA MET A 1 3.03 19.84 -20.38
C MET A 1 3.30 19.64 -18.90
N THR A 2 2.50 18.90 -18.14
CA THR A 2 1.88 17.61 -18.44
C THR A 2 0.43 17.58 -17.94
N GLU A 3 -0.46 17.01 -18.76
CA GLU A 3 -1.85 16.76 -18.39
C GLU A 3 -1.87 15.75 -17.24
N LEU A 4 -2.36 16.18 -16.08
CA LEU A 4 -2.67 15.29 -14.97
C LEU A 4 -3.86 14.45 -15.44
N SER A 5 -3.60 13.29 -16.04
CA SER A 5 -4.61 12.26 -16.25
C SER A 5 -5.39 12.11 -14.94
N PRO A 6 -6.73 11.98 -14.99
CA PRO A 6 -7.51 11.71 -13.79
C PRO A 6 -7.17 10.30 -13.33
N SER A 7 -6.05 10.15 -12.62
CA SER A 7 -5.77 8.98 -11.80
C SER A 7 -6.99 8.89 -10.89
N ALA A 8 -7.72 7.77 -10.99
CA ALA A 8 -8.91 7.54 -10.20
C ALA A 8 -8.58 7.92 -8.75
N ALA A 9 -9.45 8.71 -8.12
CA ALA A 9 -9.17 9.20 -6.77
C ALA A 9 -8.83 8.00 -5.86
N PRO A 10 -7.75 8.06 -5.07
CA PRO A 10 -7.32 6.93 -4.27
C PRO A 10 -8.44 6.50 -3.33
N THR A 11 -8.58 5.19 -3.16
CA THR A 11 -9.58 4.60 -2.25
C THR A 11 -9.32 5.01 -0.81
N ASP A 12 -10.30 4.85 0.07
CA ASP A 12 -10.11 5.16 1.49
C ASP A 12 -9.03 4.25 2.12
N THR A 13 -8.93 2.99 1.69
CA THR A 13 -7.87 2.06 2.11
C THR A 13 -6.50 2.53 1.64
N GLU A 14 -6.36 2.93 0.36
CA GLU A 14 -5.10 3.47 -0.19
C GLU A 14 -4.67 4.76 0.51
N ARG A 15 -5.58 5.72 0.69
CA ARG A 15 -5.27 7.00 1.35
C ARG A 15 -4.76 6.78 2.77
N ARG A 16 -5.40 5.87 3.50
CA ARG A 16 -5.06 5.58 4.89
C ARG A 16 -3.75 4.80 4.99
N LEU A 17 -3.51 3.82 4.11
CA LEU A 17 -2.20 3.17 3.97
C LEU A 17 -1.08 4.19 3.72
N VAL A 18 -1.30 5.11 2.79
CA VAL A 18 -0.30 6.13 2.45
C VAL A 18 0.05 6.97 3.66
N THR A 19 -0.97 7.52 4.31
CA THR A 19 -0.78 8.51 5.38
C THR A 19 -0.23 7.87 6.66
N GLU A 20 -0.71 6.68 7.01
CA GLU A 20 -0.41 6.04 8.30
C GLU A 20 0.78 5.08 8.23
N VAL A 21 1.12 4.55 7.05
CA VAL A 21 2.12 3.47 6.90
C VAL A 21 3.23 3.85 5.93
N VAL A 22 2.88 4.22 4.70
CA VAL A 22 3.87 4.41 3.61
C VAL A 22 4.69 5.68 3.81
N GLU A 23 4.02 6.82 4.00
CA GLU A 23 4.67 8.13 4.18
C GLU A 23 5.59 8.17 5.41
N PRO A 24 5.19 7.65 6.60
CA PRO A 24 6.09 7.59 7.76
C PRO A 24 7.33 6.71 7.54
N LEU A 25 7.23 5.66 6.72
CA LEU A 25 8.32 4.72 6.49
C LEU A 25 9.26 5.15 5.36
N LEU A 26 8.73 5.73 4.27
CA LEU A 26 9.51 6.23 3.13
C LEU A 26 9.96 7.69 3.31
N GLY A 27 9.27 8.46 4.15
CA GLY A 27 9.49 9.89 4.34
C GLY A 27 8.89 10.78 3.26
N PHE A 28 8.15 10.21 2.32
CA PHE A 28 7.42 10.92 1.27
C PHE A 28 6.21 10.11 0.80
N THR A 29 5.27 10.79 0.16
CA THR A 29 4.08 10.20 -0.45
C THR A 29 4.34 9.81 -1.91
N PRO A 30 4.03 8.58 -2.34
CA PRO A 30 4.07 8.19 -3.75
C PRO A 30 3.13 9.06 -4.60
N ASP A 31 3.55 9.40 -5.82
CA ASP A 31 2.71 10.15 -6.78
C ASP A 31 1.59 9.27 -7.36
N GLU A 32 1.85 7.96 -7.52
CA GLU A 32 0.88 6.97 -8.01
C GLU A 32 0.78 5.78 -7.06
N MET A 33 -0.45 5.35 -6.75
CA MET A 33 -0.68 4.23 -5.83
C MET A 33 -0.18 2.89 -6.38
N SER A 34 -0.07 2.76 -7.70
CA SER A 34 0.47 1.57 -8.39
C SER A 34 1.99 1.60 -8.56
N GLN A 35 2.69 2.64 -8.09
CA GLN A 35 4.14 2.67 -8.12
C GLN A 35 4.73 1.57 -7.24
N ASP A 36 5.77 0.95 -7.76
CA ASP A 36 6.55 -0.05 -7.04
C ASP A 36 7.34 0.64 -5.91
N LEU A 37 7.08 0.24 -4.67
CA LEU A 37 7.70 0.82 -3.48
C LEU A 37 9.20 0.51 -3.42
N ILE A 38 9.65 -0.62 -3.96
CA ILE A 38 11.08 -0.98 -4.05
C ILE A 38 11.77 -0.04 -5.04
N ALA A 39 11.14 0.25 -6.17
CA ALA A 39 11.65 1.23 -7.14
C ALA A 39 11.71 2.65 -6.55
N LEU A 40 10.82 2.97 -5.61
CA LEU A 40 10.85 4.22 -4.84
C LEU A 40 11.92 4.24 -3.72
N GLY A 41 12.59 3.11 -3.47
CA GLY A 41 13.67 2.99 -2.50
C GLY A 41 13.31 2.27 -1.20
N ALA A 42 12.15 1.63 -1.12
CA ALA A 42 11.81 0.78 0.03
C ALA A 42 12.76 -0.42 0.11
N ASP A 43 13.31 -0.64 1.30
CA ASP A 43 14.10 -1.82 1.64
C ASP A 43 13.22 -2.95 2.21
N SER A 44 13.82 -4.14 2.36
CA SER A 44 13.11 -5.32 2.84
C SER A 44 12.56 -5.17 4.27
N MET A 45 13.21 -4.43 5.16
CA MET A 45 12.70 -4.19 6.51
C MET A 45 11.53 -3.20 6.48
N GLN A 46 11.60 -2.16 5.65
CA GLN A 46 10.50 -1.23 5.43
C GLN A 46 9.27 -1.97 4.90
N LEU A 47 9.43 -2.89 3.94
CA LEU A 47 8.31 -3.69 3.44
C LEU A 47 7.68 -4.59 4.52
N VAL A 48 8.50 -5.25 5.34
CA VAL A 48 8.00 -6.08 6.45
C VAL A 48 7.27 -5.21 7.48
N HIS A 49 7.79 -4.02 7.79
CA HIS A 49 7.12 -3.08 8.69
C HIS A 49 5.82 -2.53 8.10
N MET A 50 5.78 -2.25 6.79
CA MET A 50 4.56 -1.82 6.09
C MET A 50 3.48 -2.89 6.20
N LEU A 51 3.85 -4.16 5.97
CA LEU A 51 2.92 -5.28 6.08
C LEU A 51 2.35 -5.38 7.50
N ALA A 52 3.22 -5.42 8.52
CA ALA A 52 2.80 -5.56 9.91
C ALA A 52 1.92 -4.38 10.38
N GLN A 53 2.24 -3.14 9.99
CA GLN A 53 1.42 -1.98 10.31
C GLN A 53 0.08 -2.00 9.56
N ALA A 54 0.05 -2.46 8.31
CA ALA A 54 -1.19 -2.60 7.57
C ALA A 54 -2.11 -3.66 8.19
N GLU A 55 -1.57 -4.80 8.61
CA GLU A 55 -2.31 -5.85 9.33
C GLU A 55 -2.97 -5.29 10.61
N ASP A 56 -2.20 -4.59 11.46
CA ASP A 56 -2.70 -3.97 12.69
C ASP A 56 -3.74 -2.86 12.43
N LEU A 57 -3.48 -2.01 11.43
CA LEU A 57 -4.33 -0.85 11.11
C LEU A 57 -5.71 -1.24 10.58
N PHE A 58 -5.80 -2.37 9.87
CA PHE A 58 -7.02 -2.82 9.22
C PHE A 58 -7.61 -4.10 9.83
N ASP A 59 -6.96 -4.67 10.85
CA ASP A 59 -7.36 -5.91 11.53
C ASP A 59 -7.50 -7.09 10.54
N VAL A 60 -6.45 -7.31 9.74
CA VAL A 60 -6.38 -8.35 8.70
C VAL A 60 -5.06 -9.12 8.76
N GLU A 61 -5.05 -10.34 8.23
CA GLU A 61 -3.81 -11.10 7.97
C GLU A 61 -3.46 -11.02 6.48
N LEU A 62 -2.27 -10.49 6.17
CA LEU A 62 -1.78 -10.28 4.82
C LEU A 62 -0.67 -11.27 4.49
N SER A 63 -0.78 -11.90 3.34
CA SER A 63 0.27 -12.82 2.87
C SER A 63 1.45 -12.05 2.29
N ALA A 64 2.62 -12.17 2.92
CA ALA A 64 3.86 -11.64 2.37
C ALA A 64 4.16 -12.16 0.95
N VAL A 65 3.73 -13.40 0.64
CA VAL A 65 3.88 -13.99 -0.69
C VAL A 65 3.04 -13.24 -1.72
N GLU A 66 1.79 -12.88 -1.39
CA GLU A 66 0.92 -12.11 -2.29
C GLU A 66 1.39 -10.66 -2.46
N LEU A 67 2.01 -10.09 -1.42
CA LEU A 67 2.62 -8.75 -1.53
C LEU A 67 3.76 -8.74 -2.55
N MET A 68 4.60 -9.78 -2.59
CA MET A 68 5.74 -9.83 -3.51
C MET A 68 5.34 -9.77 -4.99
N ASP A 69 4.11 -10.16 -5.33
CA ASP A 69 3.59 -10.06 -6.71
C ASP A 69 3.29 -8.60 -7.11
N ASN A 70 2.94 -7.73 -6.16
CA ASN A 70 2.64 -6.32 -6.41
C ASN A 70 2.95 -5.46 -5.19
N VAL A 71 4.21 -5.08 -5.05
CA VAL A 71 4.71 -4.26 -3.93
C VAL A 71 4.39 -2.78 -4.14
N SER A 72 3.10 -2.46 -4.21
CA SER A 72 2.56 -1.11 -4.37
C SER A 72 1.47 -0.81 -3.33
N VAL A 73 1.15 0.46 -3.15
CA VAL A 73 0.05 0.88 -2.26
C VAL A 73 -1.28 0.27 -2.72
N ALA A 74 -1.55 0.32 -4.02
CA ALA A 74 -2.74 -0.26 -4.62
C ALA A 74 -2.77 -1.78 -4.45
N GLY A 75 -1.62 -2.45 -4.55
CA GLY A 75 -1.48 -3.88 -4.27
C GLY A 75 -1.85 -4.24 -2.83
N LEU A 76 -1.25 -3.55 -1.86
CA LEU A 76 -1.55 -3.70 -0.44
C LEU A 76 -3.04 -3.43 -0.13
N ALA A 77 -3.58 -2.33 -0.66
CA ALA A 77 -4.98 -1.97 -0.47
C ALA A 77 -5.93 -3.05 -0.99
N ALA A 78 -5.65 -3.59 -2.18
CA ALA A 78 -6.45 -4.66 -2.76
C ALA A 78 -6.41 -5.96 -1.94
N LEU A 79 -5.27 -6.30 -1.33
CA LEU A 79 -5.17 -7.46 -0.43
C LEU A 79 -6.00 -7.25 0.84
N ILE A 80 -5.93 -6.06 1.44
CA ILE A 80 -6.74 -5.69 2.61
C ILE A 80 -8.23 -5.76 2.28
N ASP A 81 -8.65 -5.11 1.18
CA ASP A 81 -10.06 -5.08 0.78
C ASP A 81 -10.59 -6.50 0.49
N ARG A 82 -9.76 -7.36 -0.11
CA ARG A 82 -10.09 -8.78 -0.31
C ARG A 82 -10.30 -9.48 1.03
N GLN A 83 -9.38 -9.36 1.98
CA GLN A 83 -9.50 -10.03 3.27
C GLN A 83 -10.73 -9.58 4.05
N ARG A 84 -11.03 -8.28 4.01
CA ARG A 84 -12.22 -7.72 4.66
C ARG A 84 -13.52 -8.17 3.98
N ALA A 85 -13.49 -8.49 2.69
CA ALA A 85 -14.63 -9.05 1.98
C ALA A 85 -14.85 -10.54 2.26
N THR A 86 -13.78 -11.31 2.51
CA THR A 86 -13.85 -12.75 2.80
C THR A 86 -14.01 -13.10 4.28
N GLY A 87 -13.61 -12.21 5.20
CA GLY A 87 -13.66 -12.38 6.65
C GLY A 87 -14.89 -11.79 7.35
N GLY A 88 -15.97 -11.51 6.60
CA GLY A 88 -17.25 -11.00 7.12
C GLY A 88 -18.28 -12.08 7.41
#